data_AF-A0A9E4WEY1-F1
#
_entry.id   AF-A0A9E4WEY1-F1
#
_cell.length_a   1.000
_cell.length_b   1.000
_cell.length_c   1.000
_cell.angle_alpha   90.00
_cell.angle_beta   90.00
_cell.angle_gamma   90.00
#
_symmetry.space_group_name_H-M   'P 1'
#
loop_
_entity.id
_entity.type
_entity.pdbx_description
1 polymer ?
#
loop_
_entity_poly.entity_id
_entity_poly.type
_entity_poly.pdbx_seq_one_letter_code
_entity_poly.pdbx_strand_id
1 'polypeptide(L)'
;AIAFGEQDDDYDVDQDGCSTAQELGDNPDQGGQRDPYNKYDHMDLNKDGAINIPDDILPISLLFGPTQPPGVIVQGDVGPAMAGSVGWAHEEADGTIGIPDDILGMAAQFGQNCF
;
A
#
# COMPACT_ATOMS: atom_id res chain seq x y z
N ALA A 1 38.15 6.24 6.72
CA ALA A 1 36.88 6.75 6.18
C ALA A 1 35.92 5.58 6.15
N ILE A 2 34.83 5.65 6.91
CA ILE A 2 33.77 4.65 6.83
C ILE A 2 32.95 5.07 5.59
N ALA A 3 32.94 4.21 4.57
CA ALA A 3 32.04 4.39 3.45
C ALA A 3 30.62 4.25 3.99
N PHE A 4 29.85 5.34 3.93
CA PHE A 4 28.41 5.26 4.05
C PHE A 4 27.95 4.42 2.86
N GLY A 5 27.41 3.24 3.14
CA GLY A 5 26.80 2.41 2.11
C GLY A 5 25.78 3.26 1.39
N GLU A 6 25.93 3.35 0.07
CA GLU A 6 24.87 3.71 -0.86
C GLU A 6 23.66 2.90 -0.41
N GLN A 7 22.68 3.57 0.20
CA GLN A 7 21.41 2.94 0.51
C GLN A 7 20.90 2.52 -0.85
N ASP A 8 20.82 1.22 -1.09
CA ASP A 8 20.38 0.67 -2.37
C ASP A 8 19.05 1.37 -2.67
N ASP A 9 19.01 2.18 -3.71
CA ASP A 9 17.80 2.93 -4.10
C ASP A 9 16.65 1.94 -4.45
N ASP A 10 16.98 0.66 -4.61
CA ASP A 10 16.10 -0.50 -4.74
C ASP A 10 15.59 -1.06 -3.39
N TYR A 11 15.95 -0.47 -2.24
CA TYR A 11 15.49 -0.92 -0.92
C TYR A 11 14.05 -0.47 -0.66
N ASP A 12 13.14 -1.44 -0.59
CA ASP A 12 11.76 -1.29 -0.11
C ASP A 12 11.77 -1.31 1.43
N VAL A 13 11.54 -0.14 2.04
CA VAL A 13 11.72 0.08 3.48
C VAL A 13 10.56 -0.50 4.29
N ASP A 14 9.34 -0.37 3.79
CA ASP A 14 8.12 -0.76 4.49
C ASP A 14 7.51 -2.08 3.97
N GLN A 15 8.12 -2.62 2.91
CA GLN A 15 7.88 -3.93 2.30
C GLN A 15 6.52 -4.03 1.62
N ASP A 16 6.08 -2.96 0.99
CA ASP A 16 4.76 -2.86 0.36
C ASP A 16 4.75 -3.15 -1.15
N GLY A 17 5.92 -3.45 -1.73
CA GLY A 17 6.07 -3.83 -3.13
C GLY A 17 6.81 -2.80 -3.99
N CYS A 18 7.14 -1.63 -3.44
CA CYS A 18 7.86 -0.57 -4.13
C CYS A 18 9.19 -0.22 -3.47
N SER A 19 10.21 0.08 -4.25
CA SER A 19 11.46 0.58 -3.67
C SER A 19 11.31 2.04 -3.22
N THR A 20 12.09 2.44 -2.21
CA THR A 20 12.14 3.83 -1.72
C THR A 20 12.33 4.83 -2.88
N ALA A 21 13.16 4.50 -3.88
CA ALA A 21 13.39 5.42 -4.99
C ALA A 21 12.21 5.52 -5.96
N GLN A 22 11.45 4.43 -6.16
CA GLN A 22 10.23 4.45 -6.96
C GLN A 22 9.16 5.29 -6.26
N GLU A 23 9.01 5.10 -4.95
CA GLU A 23 8.05 5.81 -4.10
C GLU A 23 8.28 7.32 -4.07
N LEU A 24 9.54 7.74 -4.00
CA LEU A 24 9.94 9.15 -4.07
C LEU A 24 9.92 9.73 -5.50
N GLY A 25 9.62 8.91 -6.51
CA GLY A 25 9.52 9.32 -7.90
C GLY A 25 8.36 10.29 -8.16
N ASP A 26 8.42 11.00 -9.28
CA ASP A 26 7.37 11.96 -9.65
C ASP A 26 6.15 11.33 -10.35
N ASN A 27 6.27 10.06 -10.78
CA ASN A 27 5.24 9.39 -11.59
C ASN A 27 4.36 8.46 -10.73
N PRO A 28 3.12 8.88 -10.39
CA PRO A 28 2.25 8.06 -9.55
C PRO A 28 1.81 6.75 -10.18
N ASP A 29 1.82 6.63 -11.51
CA ASP A 29 1.50 5.36 -12.19
C ASP A 29 2.61 4.30 -12.01
N GLN A 30 3.81 4.73 -11.62
CA GLN A 30 5.02 3.91 -11.42
C GLN A 30 5.48 3.92 -9.96
N GLY A 31 4.55 4.08 -9.02
CA GLY A 31 4.85 4.07 -7.59
C GLY A 31 5.23 5.45 -7.02
N GLY A 32 5.37 6.49 -7.82
CA GLY A 32 5.79 7.81 -7.34
C GLY A 32 4.79 8.52 -6.42
N GLN A 33 5.29 9.52 -5.71
CA GLN A 33 4.55 10.38 -4.77
C GLN A 33 3.94 9.59 -3.60
N ARG A 34 4.63 8.53 -3.17
CA ARG A 34 4.32 7.69 -2.01
C ARG A 34 5.21 8.06 -0.83
N ASP A 35 4.85 7.58 0.35
CA ASP A 35 5.62 7.67 1.59
C ASP A 35 6.35 6.34 1.83
N PRO A 36 7.69 6.28 1.66
CA PRO A 36 8.48 5.05 1.79
C PRO A 36 8.47 4.38 3.17
N TYR A 37 7.75 4.95 4.11
CA TYR A 37 7.62 4.44 5.46
C TYR A 37 6.17 4.02 5.77
N ASN A 38 5.26 4.13 4.80
CA ASN A 38 3.85 3.84 4.94
C ASN A 38 3.41 2.69 4.04
N LYS A 39 3.57 1.47 4.55
CA LYS A 39 3.12 0.23 3.90
C LYS A 39 1.63 0.13 3.56
N TYR A 40 0.83 1.10 3.95
CA TYR A 40 -0.61 1.18 3.66
C TYR A 40 -0.90 2.08 2.46
N ASP A 41 0.11 2.74 1.91
CA ASP A 41 -0.09 3.55 0.72
C ASP A 41 0.00 2.69 -0.55
N HIS A 42 0.90 1.71 -0.70
CA HIS A 42 0.90 0.76 -1.83
C HIS A 42 0.35 -0.61 -1.40
N MET A 43 -0.86 -0.93 -1.86
CA MET A 43 -1.58 -2.10 -1.37
C MET A 43 -1.39 -3.36 -2.22
N ASP A 44 -0.13 -3.69 -2.55
CA ASP A 44 0.25 -4.90 -3.29
C ASP A 44 0.37 -6.09 -2.34
N LEU A 45 -0.61 -6.98 -2.37
CA LEU A 45 -0.71 -8.08 -1.42
C LEU A 45 0.18 -9.25 -1.79
N ASN A 46 0.37 -9.47 -3.09
CA ASN A 46 1.13 -10.61 -3.60
C ASN A 46 2.61 -10.26 -3.83
N LYS A 47 2.97 -8.97 -3.73
CA LYS A 47 4.31 -8.40 -3.90
C LYS A 47 4.87 -8.62 -5.30
N ASP A 48 4.02 -8.50 -6.32
CA ASP A 48 4.40 -8.62 -7.73
C ASP A 48 4.71 -7.28 -8.40
N GLY A 49 4.56 -6.18 -7.67
CA GLY A 49 4.79 -4.82 -8.10
C GLY A 49 3.64 -4.23 -8.92
N ALA A 50 2.45 -4.83 -8.93
CA ALA A 50 1.32 -4.35 -9.70
C ALA A 50 -0.04 -4.55 -9.03
N ILE A 51 -0.76 -3.45 -8.78
CA ILE A 51 -2.10 -3.52 -8.21
C ILE A 51 -3.11 -4.00 -9.25
N ASN A 52 -3.71 -5.17 -9.00
CA ASN A 52 -4.66 -5.80 -9.88
C ASN A 52 -5.89 -6.39 -9.18
N ILE A 53 -6.92 -6.70 -9.98
CA ILE A 53 -8.20 -7.18 -9.44
C ILE A 53 -8.10 -8.59 -8.88
N PRO A 54 -7.56 -9.59 -9.62
CA PRO A 54 -7.55 -10.97 -9.12
C PRO A 54 -6.70 -11.20 -7.88
N ASP A 55 -5.56 -10.53 -7.76
CA ASP A 55 -4.54 -10.86 -6.78
C ASP A 55 -4.52 -9.91 -5.57
N ASP A 56 -5.01 -8.66 -5.73
CA ASP A 56 -5.02 -7.68 -4.64
C ASP A 56 -6.44 -7.33 -4.18
N ILE A 57 -7.31 -6.90 -5.09
CA ILE A 57 -8.61 -6.31 -4.71
C ILE A 57 -9.64 -7.38 -4.33
N LEU A 58 -9.77 -8.45 -5.12
CA LEU A 58 -10.76 -9.51 -4.85
C LEU A 58 -10.49 -10.27 -3.55
N PRO A 59 -9.24 -10.65 -3.22
CA PRO A 59 -8.95 -11.33 -1.96
C PRO A 59 -9.42 -10.55 -0.73
N ILE A 60 -9.26 -9.22 -0.70
CA ILE A 60 -9.75 -8.38 0.41
C ILE A 60 -11.26 -8.27 0.42
N SER A 61 -11.87 -8.17 -0.76
CA SER A 61 -13.32 -8.12 -0.89
C SER A 61 -14.01 -9.37 -0.30
N LEU A 62 -13.32 -10.52 -0.27
CA LEU A 62 -13.82 -11.75 0.36
C LEU A 62 -13.77 -11.73 1.90
N LEU A 63 -12.98 -10.81 2.47
CA LEU A 63 -12.79 -10.63 3.91
C LEU A 63 -13.72 -9.55 4.48
N PHE A 64 -14.47 -8.85 3.62
CA PHE A 64 -15.50 -7.90 4.02
C PHE A 64 -16.43 -8.50 5.08
N GLY A 65 -16.60 -7.80 6.20
CA GLY A 65 -17.37 -8.35 7.29
C GLY A 65 -17.22 -7.60 8.60
N PRO A 66 -17.62 -8.23 9.72
CA PRO A 66 -17.58 -7.59 11.03
C PRO A 66 -16.14 -7.28 11.46
N THR A 67 -16.02 -6.26 12.31
CA THR A 67 -14.78 -5.89 13.00
C THR A 67 -14.11 -7.10 13.62
N GLN A 68 -12.81 -7.23 13.36
CA GLN A 68 -11.98 -8.30 13.87
C GLN A 68 -11.75 -8.15 15.37
N PRO A 69 -11.39 -9.23 16.09
CA PRO A 69 -10.97 -9.11 17.47
C PRO A 69 -9.82 -8.11 17.60
N PRO A 70 -9.76 -7.32 18.69
CA PRO A 70 -8.67 -6.37 18.90
C PRO A 70 -7.29 -7.03 18.76
N GLY A 71 -6.43 -6.43 17.94
CA GLY A 71 -5.08 -6.93 17.66
C GLY A 71 -4.97 -7.94 16.52
N VAL A 72 -6.08 -8.27 15.84
CA VAL A 72 -6.05 -9.00 14.56
C VAL A 72 -6.05 -7.96 13.44
N ILE A 73 -4.88 -7.73 12.84
CA ILE A 73 -4.76 -6.98 11.59
C ILE A 73 -4.78 -7.99 10.46
N VAL A 74 -5.74 -7.84 9.57
CA VAL A 74 -5.85 -8.65 8.36
C VAL A 74 -5.04 -7.94 7.27
N GLN A 75 -4.41 -8.70 6.39
CA GLN A 75 -3.73 -8.12 5.24
C GLN A 75 -4.77 -7.34 4.40
N GLY A 76 -4.46 -6.11 3.99
CA GLY A 76 -5.40 -5.23 3.28
C GLY A 76 -6.44 -4.53 4.16
N ASP A 77 -6.35 -4.64 5.49
CA ASP A 77 -7.05 -3.76 6.45
C ASP A 77 -6.30 -2.43 6.52
N VAL A 78 -6.94 -1.35 6.08
CA VAL A 78 -6.38 -0.01 6.06
C VAL A 78 -7.32 0.99 6.72
N GLY A 79 -6.73 2.01 7.32
CA GLY A 79 -7.47 3.12 7.87
C GLY A 79 -8.00 4.05 6.78
N PRO A 80 -8.67 5.13 7.19
CA PRO A 80 -9.20 6.11 6.26
C PRO A 80 -8.10 6.73 5.39
N ALA A 81 -8.50 7.22 4.21
CA ALA A 81 -7.60 7.99 3.36
C ALA A 81 -7.04 9.23 4.11
N MET A 82 -5.73 9.44 4.03
CA MET A 82 -5.05 10.52 4.73
C MET A 82 -5.43 11.89 4.16
N ALA A 83 -6.02 12.75 4.99
CA ALA A 83 -6.47 14.07 4.57
C ALA A 83 -5.33 14.95 4.04
N GLY A 84 -5.48 15.45 2.82
CA GLY A 84 -4.47 16.30 2.16
C GLY A 84 -3.33 15.53 1.49
N SER A 85 -3.36 14.20 1.53
CA SER A 85 -2.45 13.35 0.78
C SER A 85 -2.98 13.04 -0.63
N VAL A 86 -2.19 12.29 -1.40
CA VAL A 86 -2.60 11.65 -2.64
C VAL A 86 -3.68 10.60 -2.36
N GLY A 87 -4.60 10.39 -3.29
CA GLY A 87 -5.83 9.62 -3.07
C GLY A 87 -5.66 8.12 -2.80
N TRP A 88 -4.43 7.64 -2.71
CA TRP A 88 -4.05 6.26 -2.39
C TRP A 88 -3.33 6.12 -1.04
N ALA A 89 -3.04 7.21 -0.33
CA ALA A 89 -2.40 7.13 0.98
C ALA A 89 -3.45 6.89 2.07
N HIS A 90 -3.27 5.83 2.86
CA HIS A 90 -4.16 5.45 3.95
C HIS A 90 -3.45 5.46 5.30
N GLU A 91 -4.25 5.64 6.35
CA GLU A 91 -3.82 5.44 7.74
C GLU A 91 -3.64 3.95 8.07
N GLU A 92 -3.13 3.67 9.27
CA GLU A 92 -2.99 2.29 9.75
C GLU A 92 -4.34 1.57 9.85
N ALA A 93 -4.30 0.23 9.73
CA ALA A 93 -5.44 -0.67 9.89
C ALA A 93 -6.36 -0.30 11.07
N ASP A 94 -7.68 -0.31 10.85
CA ASP A 94 -8.68 0.06 11.85
C ASP A 94 -9.37 -1.17 12.51
N GLY A 95 -9.07 -2.37 11.99
CA GLY A 95 -9.61 -3.63 12.47
C GLY A 95 -10.88 -4.07 11.75
N THR A 96 -11.32 -3.35 10.70
CA THR A 96 -12.53 -3.66 9.93
C THR A 96 -12.27 -3.54 8.43
N ILE A 97 -12.47 -4.64 7.69
CA ILE A 97 -12.53 -4.58 6.22
C ILE A 97 -13.87 -3.96 5.80
N GLY A 98 -13.84 -2.68 5.47
CA GLY A 98 -14.91 -1.86 4.95
C GLY A 98 -14.91 -1.73 3.42
N ILE A 99 -15.95 -1.07 2.90
CA ILE A 99 -16.06 -0.78 1.46
C ILE A 99 -15.28 0.49 1.07
N PRO A 100 -15.44 1.64 1.76
CA PRO A 100 -14.85 2.88 1.28
C PRO A 100 -13.32 2.88 1.33
N ASP A 101 -12.74 2.43 2.44
CA ASP A 101 -11.32 2.59 2.70
C ASP A 101 -10.52 1.40 2.17
N ASP A 102 -10.92 0.16 2.46
CA ASP A 102 -10.18 -1.03 2.02
C ASP A 102 -10.46 -1.36 0.54
N ILE A 103 -11.71 -1.69 0.21
CA ILE A 103 -12.03 -2.22 -1.13
C ILE A 103 -11.92 -1.12 -2.19
N LEU A 104 -12.55 0.04 -1.96
CA LEU A 104 -12.52 1.14 -2.92
C LEU A 104 -11.21 1.93 -2.88
N GLY A 105 -10.53 2.00 -1.73
CA GLY A 105 -9.18 2.56 -1.65
C GLY A 105 -8.18 1.72 -2.46
N MET A 106 -8.19 0.39 -2.31
CA MET A 106 -7.37 -0.49 -3.16
C MET A 106 -7.75 -0.37 -4.63
N ALA A 107 -9.04 -0.35 -4.95
CA ALA A 107 -9.49 -0.21 -6.33
C ALA A 107 -9.07 1.11 -6.98
N ALA A 108 -8.86 2.18 -6.20
CA ALA A 108 -8.34 3.46 -6.70
C ALA A 108 -6.88 3.38 -7.16
N GLN A 109 -6.14 2.35 -6.73
CA GLN A 109 -4.75 2.11 -7.13
C GLN A 109 -4.61 1.15 -8.32
N PHE A 110 -5.72 0.60 -8.81
CA PHE A 110 -5.71 -0.36 -9.91
C PHE A 110 -4.88 0.13 -11.11
N GLY A 111 -3.94 -0.70 -11.56
CA GLY A 111 -3.08 -0.43 -12.70
C GLY A 111 -1.81 0.36 -12.38
N GLN A 112 -1.64 0.85 -11.16
CA GLN A 112 -0.36 1.35 -10.69
C GLN A 112 0.62 0.19 -10.52
N ASN A 113 1.90 0.48 -10.72
CA ASN A 113 2.96 -0.51 -10.68
C ASN A 113 4.27 0.06 -10.14
N CYS A 114 5.21 -0.80 -9.80
CA CYS A 114 6.55 -0.47 -9.34
C CYS A 114 7.61 -1.24 -10.16
N PHE A 115 7.72 -0.92 -11.46
CA PHE A 115 8.70 -1.48 -12.40
C PHE A 115 9.65 -0.45 -13.00
#